data_AF-A0A542E735-F1
#
_entry.id   AF-A0A542E735-F1
#
_cell.length_a   1.000
_cell.length_b   1.000
_cell.length_c   1.000
_cell.angle_alpha   90.00
_cell.angle_beta   90.00
_cell.angle_gamma   90.00
#
_symmetry.space_group_name_H-M   'P 1'
#
loop_
_entity.id
_entity.type
_entity.pdbx_description
1 polymer ?
#
loop_
_entity_poly.entity_id
_entity_poly.type
_entity_poly.pdbx_seq_one_letter_code
_entity_poly.pdbx_strand_id
1 'polypeptide(L)'
;MRPRIGYKKLAAVGVAAVVGVASTIALTSGSASASPVFGYSGYSYGTDVESGLANSGPQVMSKFGCTTDATRHDSNDLATANVNNQAIARTVRTETHAFNDKSGTGVQSNASAVDIKLGNLLTLTGVKTTTTAKYSKGQLSYTGNTTFAGVKIGAVSVPSLLAPKWNTKVAVPGLGYIVLNRVGGVKTASGIYSYAQAVVLHATVKNQYIPQGVDVAILKTRAEISKPATALVIGDAYGTKANADKLVVSGPTSLQTTCQGTEGKTVRVAIGELNIPKVAYVGAVYTTKNGAIGTNKSYINFTSHVAGVKVGSLSIGAIESSASAWKTKDGKAGVSSSSQIASITVGHKTYRVPTGENATLDIPGIARLTFNQVMRQKRYISVNALVIDVYSLNTKVIVGHSAAGVVS
;
A
#
# COMPACT_ATOMS: atom_id res chain seq x y z
N MET A 1 -89.93 45.45 -7.28
CA MET A 1 -90.80 45.26 -6.09
C MET A 1 -90.98 43.76 -5.87
N ARG A 2 -90.97 43.34 -4.59
CA ARG A 2 -91.06 41.96 -4.05
C ARG A 2 -89.77 41.10 -4.14
N PRO A 3 -89.56 40.11 -3.24
CA PRO A 3 -89.04 40.29 -1.87
C PRO A 3 -87.87 39.32 -1.52
N ARG A 4 -87.30 39.47 -0.32
CA ARG A 4 -86.38 38.50 0.32
C ARG A 4 -87.13 37.50 1.24
N ILE A 5 -86.41 36.43 1.59
CA ILE A 5 -86.54 35.47 2.74
C ILE A 5 -87.32 34.18 2.39
N GLY A 6 -86.85 32.96 2.68
CA GLY A 6 -85.75 32.56 3.59
C GLY A 6 -85.24 31.12 3.42
N TYR A 7 -84.15 30.86 4.13
CA TYR A 7 -83.41 29.60 4.24
C TYR A 7 -84.20 28.49 4.93
N LYS A 8 -83.99 27.24 4.50
CA LYS A 8 -83.76 26.08 5.39
C LYS A 8 -82.90 25.02 4.68
N LYS A 9 -81.87 24.57 5.38
CA LYS A 9 -80.90 23.52 5.01
C LYS A 9 -81.54 22.14 5.02
N LEU A 10 -81.07 21.25 4.15
CA LEU A 10 -80.68 19.87 4.49
C LEU A 10 -79.84 19.25 3.34
N ALA A 11 -78.63 18.83 3.71
CA ALA A 11 -77.73 17.97 2.95
C ALA A 11 -78.28 16.53 2.92
N ALA A 12 -77.87 15.57 2.08
CA ALA A 12 -76.70 15.43 1.23
C ALA A 12 -77.06 14.57 0.00
N VAL A 13 -76.58 15.00 -1.16
CA VAL A 13 -76.40 14.23 -2.40
C VAL A 13 -75.04 13.54 -2.29
N GLY A 14 -74.76 12.33 -2.78
CA GLY A 14 -75.45 11.38 -3.61
C GLY A 14 -74.42 10.31 -3.98
N VAL A 15 -74.84 9.05 -4.08
CA VAL A 15 -74.02 7.95 -4.59
C VAL A 15 -74.25 7.88 -6.10
N ALA A 16 -73.20 8.01 -6.90
CA ALA A 16 -73.20 7.59 -8.29
C ALA A 16 -71.83 7.01 -8.64
N ALA A 17 -71.87 5.76 -9.08
CA ALA A 17 -70.74 4.90 -9.41
C ALA A 17 -70.02 5.38 -10.68
N VAL A 18 -68.68 5.32 -10.67
CA VAL A 18 -67.87 5.22 -11.88
C VAL A 18 -67.03 3.96 -11.76
N VAL A 19 -67.37 2.99 -12.61
CA VAL A 19 -66.59 1.77 -12.84
C VAL A 19 -65.31 2.18 -13.58
N GLY A 20 -64.24 2.42 -12.82
CA GLY A 20 -62.90 2.58 -13.34
C GLY A 20 -62.16 1.26 -13.24
N VAL A 21 -61.84 0.64 -14.37
CA VAL A 21 -60.90 -0.49 -14.43
C VAL A 21 -59.53 0.04 -14.02
N ALA A 22 -59.20 -0.09 -12.73
CA ALA A 22 -57.85 0.13 -12.24
C ALA A 22 -57.00 -1.07 -12.65
N SER A 23 -56.42 -1.00 -13.85
CA SER A 23 -55.25 -1.82 -14.19
C SER A 23 -54.13 -1.44 -13.24
N THR A 24 -54.02 -2.22 -12.15
CA THR A 24 -52.87 -2.23 -11.25
C THR A 24 -51.69 -2.73 -12.06
N ILE A 25 -51.01 -1.81 -12.75
CA ILE A 25 -49.63 -2.04 -13.15
C ILE A 25 -48.87 -2.15 -11.83
N ALA A 26 -48.71 -3.39 -11.37
CA ALA A 26 -47.72 -3.73 -10.38
C ALA A 26 -46.38 -3.37 -11.03
N LEU A 27 -45.93 -2.15 -10.74
CA LEU A 27 -44.53 -1.77 -10.85
C LEU A 27 -43.80 -2.71 -9.89
N THR A 28 -43.45 -3.91 -10.37
CA THR A 28 -42.41 -4.71 -9.77
C THR A 28 -41.18 -3.83 -9.84
N SER A 29 -40.93 -3.09 -8.77
CA SER A 29 -39.64 -2.49 -8.47
C SER A 29 -38.66 -3.64 -8.36
N GLY A 30 -38.20 -4.13 -9.52
CA GLY A 30 -37.07 -5.02 -9.60
C GLY A 30 -35.99 -4.34 -8.78
N SER A 31 -35.57 -5.00 -7.71
CA SER A 31 -34.54 -4.50 -6.81
C SER A 31 -33.37 -4.15 -7.72
N ALA A 32 -33.11 -2.86 -7.92
CA ALA A 32 -31.95 -2.42 -8.67
C ALA A 32 -30.76 -3.02 -7.92
N SER A 33 -30.21 -4.12 -8.46
CA SER A 33 -29.07 -4.78 -7.85
C SER A 33 -27.98 -3.73 -7.80
N ALA A 34 -27.69 -3.24 -6.59
CA ALA A 34 -26.66 -2.23 -6.41
C ALA A 34 -25.41 -2.70 -7.15
N SER A 35 -24.84 -1.82 -7.98
CA SER A 35 -23.61 -2.14 -8.71
C SER A 35 -22.57 -2.63 -7.68
N PRO A 36 -21.89 -3.76 -7.93
CA PRO A 36 -20.93 -4.29 -6.97
C PRO A 36 -19.86 -3.23 -6.65
N VAL A 37 -19.68 -2.95 -5.36
CA VAL A 37 -18.61 -2.06 -4.89
C VAL A 37 -17.29 -2.81 -5.02
N PHE A 38 -16.32 -2.20 -5.70
CA PHE A 38 -14.96 -2.73 -5.83
C PHE A 38 -14.00 -1.93 -4.96
N GLY A 39 -13.02 -2.63 -4.39
CA GLY A 39 -11.85 -2.03 -3.77
C GLY A 39 -10.67 -2.08 -4.73
N TYR A 40 -9.99 -0.96 -4.91
CA TYR A 40 -8.81 -0.80 -5.75
C TYR A 40 -7.60 -0.47 -4.88
N SER A 41 -6.50 -1.19 -5.05
CA SER A 41 -5.20 -0.80 -4.47
C SER A 41 -4.08 -1.19 -5.41
N GLY A 42 -3.00 -0.41 -5.40
CA GLY A 42 -1.81 -0.76 -6.14
C GLY A 42 -0.62 0.08 -5.71
N TYR A 43 0.55 -0.38 -6.14
CA TYR A 43 1.79 0.36 -5.97
C TYR A 43 2.79 0.02 -7.06
N SER A 44 3.75 0.92 -7.22
CA SER A 44 4.90 0.78 -8.10
C SER A 44 6.10 1.46 -7.45
N TYR A 45 7.24 0.76 -7.44
CA TYR A 45 8.51 1.27 -6.90
C TYR A 45 9.61 1.13 -7.94
N GLY A 46 10.52 2.09 -7.93
CA GLY A 46 11.72 2.10 -8.76
C GLY A 46 12.71 0.99 -8.39
N THR A 47 13.20 1.06 -7.17
CA THR A 47 14.14 0.09 -6.58
C THR A 47 13.70 -0.21 -5.16
N ASP A 48 13.81 -1.47 -4.74
CA ASP A 48 13.47 -1.97 -3.41
C ASP A 48 14.54 -2.99 -3.00
N VAL A 49 15.26 -2.71 -1.92
CA VAL A 49 16.30 -3.60 -1.39
C VAL A 49 15.72 -4.27 -0.16
N GLU A 50 15.48 -5.58 -0.27
CA GLU A 50 14.69 -6.32 0.72
C GLU A 50 15.59 -6.95 1.82
N SER A 51 16.92 -7.09 1.59
CA SER A 51 17.84 -7.69 2.57
C SER A 51 19.27 -7.12 2.57
N GLY A 52 20.00 -7.27 3.68
CA GLY A 52 21.43 -6.92 3.82
C GLY A 52 21.78 -5.62 4.57
N LEU A 53 23.06 -5.24 4.56
CA LEU A 53 23.60 -4.01 5.17
C LEU A 53 23.27 -2.72 4.39
N ALA A 54 22.67 -2.85 3.20
CA ALA A 54 22.41 -1.76 2.26
C ALA A 54 20.91 -1.58 2.01
N ASN A 55 20.09 -1.56 3.06
CA ASN A 55 18.65 -1.32 2.91
C ASN A 55 18.42 0.19 2.72
N SER A 56 17.74 0.59 1.64
CA SER A 56 17.31 1.98 1.41
C SER A 56 15.79 2.17 1.46
N GLY A 57 15.02 1.07 1.56
CA GLY A 57 13.57 1.09 1.31
C GLY A 57 13.21 1.39 -0.15
N PRO A 58 11.90 1.44 -0.48
CA PRO A 58 11.44 1.70 -1.84
C PRO A 58 11.72 3.15 -2.26
N GLN A 59 12.35 3.32 -3.42
CA GLN A 59 12.57 4.61 -4.06
C GLN A 59 11.58 4.83 -5.21
N VAL A 60 11.26 6.11 -5.50
CA VAL A 60 10.37 6.51 -6.62
C VAL A 60 9.03 5.80 -6.55
N MET A 61 8.32 5.97 -5.44
CA MET A 61 7.07 5.27 -5.19
C MET A 61 5.87 6.03 -5.77
N SER A 62 5.01 5.31 -6.49
CA SER A 62 3.62 5.67 -6.74
C SER A 62 2.72 4.60 -6.09
N LYS A 63 1.72 5.02 -5.32
CA LYS A 63 0.77 4.12 -4.66
C LYS A 63 -0.57 4.78 -4.34
N PHE A 64 -1.59 3.94 -4.22
CA PHE A 64 -2.75 4.27 -3.40
C PHE A 64 -3.18 3.05 -2.58
N GLY A 65 -3.51 3.32 -1.31
CA GLY A 65 -4.15 2.35 -0.44
C GLY A 65 -5.55 2.02 -0.95
N CYS A 66 -6.22 1.06 -0.30
CA CYS A 66 -7.51 0.62 -0.77
C CYS A 66 -8.55 1.75 -0.85
N THR A 67 -9.16 1.90 -2.02
CA THR A 67 -10.19 2.91 -2.32
C THR A 67 -11.33 2.31 -3.13
N THR A 68 -12.50 2.93 -3.10
CA THR A 68 -13.62 2.62 -4.01
C THR A 68 -13.65 3.53 -5.23
N ASP A 69 -12.77 4.53 -5.27
CA ASP A 69 -12.63 5.46 -6.38
C ASP A 69 -11.88 4.81 -7.55
N ALA A 70 -12.62 4.49 -8.61
CA ALA A 70 -12.09 3.90 -9.83
C ALA A 70 -11.29 4.88 -10.72
N THR A 71 -11.18 6.15 -10.31
CA THR A 71 -10.38 7.18 -11.01
C THR A 71 -9.07 7.48 -10.29
N ARG A 72 -8.80 6.80 -9.17
CA ARG A 72 -7.62 7.07 -8.35
C ARG A 72 -6.34 6.83 -9.15
N HIS A 73 -5.44 7.80 -9.09
CA HIS A 73 -4.16 7.80 -9.77
C HIS A 73 -3.08 8.31 -8.82
N ASP A 74 -1.86 7.78 -8.97
CA ASP A 74 -0.65 8.35 -8.38
C ASP A 74 0.53 8.13 -9.34
N SER A 75 1.48 9.06 -9.38
CA SER A 75 2.68 8.96 -10.21
C SER A 75 3.87 9.64 -9.58
N ASN A 76 5.06 9.11 -9.84
CA ASN A 76 6.30 9.67 -9.34
C ASN A 76 7.42 9.44 -10.36
N ASP A 77 8.37 10.34 -10.42
CA ASP A 77 9.52 10.25 -11.29
C ASP A 77 10.78 10.78 -10.60
N LEU A 78 11.92 10.16 -10.91
CA LEU A 78 13.21 10.55 -10.38
C LEU A 78 14.30 10.33 -11.42
N ALA A 79 15.18 11.32 -11.56
CA ALA A 79 16.29 11.26 -12.50
C ALA A 79 17.26 10.10 -12.21
N THR A 80 17.48 9.77 -10.94
CA THR A 80 18.33 8.63 -10.52
C THR A 80 17.86 8.05 -9.20
N ALA A 81 17.59 6.74 -9.17
CA ALA A 81 17.42 5.93 -7.97
C ALA A 81 18.70 5.11 -7.75
N ASN A 82 19.27 5.19 -6.55
CA ASN A 82 20.56 4.61 -6.23
C ASN A 82 20.47 3.81 -4.93
N VAL A 83 20.95 2.56 -4.97
CA VAL A 83 21.12 1.72 -3.80
C VAL A 83 22.58 1.79 -3.36
N ASN A 84 22.86 2.50 -2.27
CA ASN A 84 24.17 2.53 -1.61
C ASN A 84 25.39 2.74 -2.55
N ASN A 85 25.23 3.58 -3.59
CA ASN A 85 26.24 3.82 -4.64
C ASN A 85 26.59 2.62 -5.53
N GLN A 86 25.74 1.59 -5.55
CA GLN A 86 26.10 0.31 -6.16
C GLN A 86 25.12 -0.19 -7.23
N ALA A 87 23.81 0.03 -7.09
CA ALA A 87 22.85 -0.23 -8.15
C ALA A 87 22.15 1.07 -8.57
N ILE A 88 22.31 1.45 -9.84
CA ILE A 88 21.81 2.73 -10.38
C ILE A 88 20.68 2.41 -11.35
N ALA A 89 19.46 2.85 -11.03
CA ALA A 89 18.36 2.97 -11.97
C ALA A 89 18.19 4.44 -12.36
N ARG A 90 18.29 4.77 -13.65
CA ARG A 90 18.19 6.15 -14.17
C ARG A 90 16.85 6.41 -14.83
N THR A 91 16.37 7.63 -14.64
CA THR A 91 15.09 8.13 -15.19
C THR A 91 13.97 7.15 -14.88
N VAL A 92 13.79 6.92 -13.59
CA VAL A 92 12.79 6.00 -13.08
C VAL A 92 11.46 6.74 -13.06
N ARG A 93 10.42 6.12 -13.60
CA ARG A 93 9.04 6.59 -13.53
C ARG A 93 8.16 5.47 -13.02
N THR A 94 7.28 5.79 -12.09
CA THR A 94 6.29 4.88 -11.53
C THR A 94 4.91 5.50 -11.61
N GLU A 95 3.92 4.67 -11.87
CA GLU A 95 2.54 5.10 -12.06
C GLU A 95 1.60 3.98 -11.66
N THR A 96 0.52 4.32 -10.96
CA THR A 96 -0.50 3.37 -10.55
C THR A 96 -1.84 4.06 -10.69
N HIS A 97 -2.79 3.42 -11.38
CA HIS A 97 -4.14 3.93 -11.53
C HIS A 97 -5.19 2.82 -11.41
N ALA A 98 -6.34 3.18 -10.86
CA ALA A 98 -7.56 2.41 -10.98
C ALA A 98 -8.27 2.75 -12.30
N PHE A 99 -9.12 1.84 -12.77
CA PHE A 99 -9.95 2.07 -13.94
C PHE A 99 -11.31 1.37 -13.82
N ASN A 100 -12.31 1.91 -14.49
CA ASN A 100 -13.60 1.29 -14.73
C ASN A 100 -14.11 1.74 -16.11
N ASP A 101 -13.93 0.87 -17.11
CA ASP A 101 -14.22 1.17 -18.51
C ASP A 101 -14.87 -0.03 -19.23
N LYS A 102 -15.06 0.09 -20.55
CA LYS A 102 -15.62 -0.97 -21.41
C LYS A 102 -14.86 -2.29 -21.34
N SER A 103 -13.59 -2.26 -20.98
CA SER A 103 -12.75 -3.45 -20.87
C SER A 103 -13.02 -4.17 -19.55
N GLY A 104 -13.42 -3.46 -18.50
CA GLY A 104 -13.75 -3.96 -17.16
C GLY A 104 -13.32 -2.96 -16.09
N THR A 105 -13.19 -3.45 -14.87
CA THR A 105 -12.76 -2.66 -13.72
C THR A 105 -11.50 -3.26 -13.09
N GLY A 106 -10.57 -2.42 -12.63
CA GLY A 106 -9.27 -2.93 -12.21
C GLY A 106 -8.29 -1.88 -11.74
N VAL A 107 -7.06 -2.34 -11.53
CA VAL A 107 -5.89 -1.53 -11.23
C VAL A 107 -4.78 -1.92 -12.19
N GLN A 108 -4.05 -0.92 -12.66
CA GLN A 108 -2.81 -1.09 -13.39
C GLN A 108 -1.68 -0.32 -12.71
N SER A 109 -0.54 -0.97 -12.57
CA SER A 109 0.70 -0.38 -12.06
C SER A 109 1.81 -0.54 -13.07
N ASN A 110 2.54 0.54 -13.31
CA ASN A 110 3.63 0.66 -14.26
C ASN A 110 4.88 1.16 -13.54
N ALA A 111 6.03 0.60 -13.90
CA ALA A 111 7.33 1.08 -13.47
C ALA A 111 8.30 0.98 -14.65
N SER A 112 9.04 2.04 -14.93
CA SER A 112 10.02 2.08 -16.01
C SER A 112 11.31 2.73 -15.58
N ALA A 113 12.42 2.30 -16.18
CA ALA A 113 13.73 2.93 -16.05
C ALA A 113 14.43 2.93 -17.42
N VAL A 114 15.13 4.02 -17.73
CA VAL A 114 15.90 4.13 -18.98
C VAL A 114 17.13 3.23 -18.93
N ASP A 115 17.78 3.14 -17.78
CA ASP A 115 19.04 2.40 -17.60
C ASP A 115 19.07 1.82 -16.18
N ILE A 116 19.33 0.53 -16.05
CA ILE A 116 19.58 -0.16 -14.78
C ILE A 116 20.96 -0.79 -14.88
N LYS A 117 21.87 -0.39 -13.99
CA LYS A 117 23.25 -0.87 -13.97
C LYS A 117 23.63 -1.43 -12.62
N LEU A 118 24.31 -2.56 -12.66
CA LEU A 118 25.02 -3.13 -11.55
C LEU A 118 26.48 -3.34 -11.93
N GLY A 119 27.27 -2.28 -11.75
CA GLY A 119 28.64 -2.23 -12.24
C GLY A 119 28.74 -2.61 -13.71
N ASN A 120 29.70 -3.48 -14.02
CA ASN A 120 29.89 -4.05 -15.36
C ASN A 120 29.22 -5.43 -15.52
N LEU A 121 28.50 -5.93 -14.51
CA LEU A 121 27.96 -7.29 -14.52
C LEU A 121 26.58 -7.38 -15.20
N LEU A 122 25.78 -6.33 -15.06
CA LEU A 122 24.43 -6.28 -15.61
C LEU A 122 24.12 -4.86 -16.07
N THR A 123 23.66 -4.72 -17.31
CA THR A 123 23.09 -3.48 -17.84
C THR A 123 21.78 -3.80 -18.54
N LEU A 124 20.72 -3.09 -18.16
CA LEU A 124 19.39 -3.23 -18.72
C LEU A 124 18.91 -1.87 -19.17
N THR A 125 18.46 -1.75 -20.40
CA THR A 125 18.03 -0.46 -20.96
C THR A 125 16.57 -0.50 -21.37
N GLY A 126 15.88 0.63 -21.23
CA GLY A 126 14.47 0.78 -21.61
C GLY A 126 13.57 -0.24 -20.93
N VAL A 127 13.75 -0.42 -19.63
CA VAL A 127 13.03 -1.43 -18.86
C VAL A 127 11.64 -0.90 -18.52
N LYS A 128 10.61 -1.69 -18.81
CA LYS A 128 9.22 -1.38 -18.48
C LYS A 128 8.58 -2.60 -17.85
N THR A 129 7.94 -2.42 -16.71
CA THR A 129 7.19 -3.46 -16.01
C THR A 129 5.78 -2.98 -15.75
N THR A 130 4.81 -3.83 -16.06
CA THR A 130 3.39 -3.56 -15.89
C THR A 130 2.75 -4.73 -15.18
N THR A 131 1.90 -4.42 -14.20
CA THR A 131 0.98 -5.38 -13.59
C THR A 131 -0.44 -4.88 -13.73
N THR A 132 -1.39 -5.77 -13.98
CA THR A 132 -2.82 -5.44 -14.04
C THR A 132 -3.61 -6.50 -13.29
N ALA A 133 -4.55 -6.05 -12.46
CA ALA A 133 -5.57 -6.88 -11.82
C ALA A 133 -6.93 -6.37 -12.28
N LYS A 134 -7.78 -7.27 -12.78
CA LYS A 134 -8.99 -6.88 -13.52
C LYS A 134 -10.15 -7.83 -13.28
N TYR A 135 -11.33 -7.26 -13.11
CA TYR A 135 -12.63 -7.93 -13.17
C TYR A 135 -13.34 -7.56 -14.47
N SER A 136 -13.71 -8.56 -15.26
CA SER A 136 -14.49 -8.37 -16.49
C SER A 136 -15.35 -9.59 -16.76
N LYS A 137 -16.59 -9.38 -17.21
CA LYS A 137 -17.55 -10.46 -17.54
C LYS A 137 -17.69 -11.52 -16.43
N GLY A 138 -17.73 -11.09 -15.16
CA GLY A 138 -17.86 -11.99 -14.02
C GLY A 138 -16.56 -12.68 -13.59
N GLN A 139 -15.45 -12.44 -14.27
CA GLN A 139 -14.19 -13.14 -14.02
C GLN A 139 -13.09 -12.18 -13.53
N LEU A 140 -12.41 -12.59 -12.46
CA LEU A 140 -11.16 -11.99 -12.01
C LEU A 140 -9.98 -12.59 -12.79
N SER A 141 -9.10 -11.71 -13.29
CA SER A 141 -7.90 -12.01 -14.06
C SER A 141 -6.75 -11.09 -13.64
N TYR A 142 -5.51 -11.54 -13.83
CA TYR A 142 -4.34 -10.69 -13.68
C TYR A 142 -3.31 -10.97 -14.76
N THR A 143 -2.46 -9.97 -15.00
CA THR A 143 -1.30 -10.07 -15.89
C THR A 143 -0.12 -9.34 -15.28
N GLY A 144 1.08 -9.87 -15.50
CA GLY A 144 2.34 -9.17 -15.27
C GLY A 144 3.21 -9.29 -16.51
N ASN A 145 3.93 -8.23 -16.87
CA ASN A 145 4.85 -8.26 -17.99
C ASN A 145 6.02 -7.32 -17.77
N THR A 146 7.19 -7.71 -18.28
CA THR A 146 8.37 -6.86 -18.36
C THR A 146 8.97 -6.93 -19.76
N THR A 147 9.34 -5.76 -20.30
CA THR A 147 10.09 -5.64 -21.55
C THR A 147 11.37 -4.85 -21.33
N PHE A 148 12.39 -5.15 -22.12
CA PHE A 148 13.67 -4.47 -22.15
C PHE A 148 13.96 -4.00 -23.58
N ALA A 149 14.55 -2.82 -23.74
CA ALA A 149 15.14 -2.39 -25.01
C ALA A 149 16.55 -2.98 -25.22
N GLY A 150 17.22 -3.38 -24.13
CA GLY A 150 18.53 -4.02 -24.17
C GLY A 150 18.82 -4.77 -22.87
N VAL A 151 19.45 -5.93 -23.00
CA VAL A 151 19.95 -6.73 -21.86
C VAL A 151 21.41 -7.08 -22.15
N LYS A 152 22.30 -6.71 -21.23
CA LYS A 152 23.71 -7.10 -21.26
C LYS A 152 24.11 -7.74 -19.95
N ILE A 153 24.79 -8.88 -20.05
CA ILE A 153 25.38 -9.61 -18.92
C ILE A 153 26.89 -9.62 -19.15
N GLY A 154 27.64 -8.97 -18.27
CA GLY A 154 29.02 -8.60 -18.57
C GLY A 154 29.09 -7.69 -19.80
N ALA A 155 29.98 -8.04 -20.74
CA ALA A 155 30.10 -7.38 -22.04
C ALA A 155 29.15 -7.97 -23.12
N VAL A 156 28.39 -9.02 -22.82
CA VAL A 156 27.61 -9.78 -23.82
C VAL A 156 26.18 -9.28 -23.87
N SER A 157 25.73 -8.87 -25.06
CA SER A 157 24.31 -8.57 -25.33
C SER A 157 23.52 -9.87 -25.44
N VAL A 158 22.33 -9.92 -24.82
CA VAL A 158 21.48 -11.11 -24.80
C VAL A 158 20.06 -10.78 -25.32
N PRO A 159 19.87 -10.68 -26.66
CA PRO A 159 18.59 -10.27 -27.25
C PRO A 159 17.41 -11.22 -26.94
N SER A 160 17.69 -12.49 -26.65
CA SER A 160 16.66 -13.46 -26.25
C SER A 160 15.96 -13.10 -24.93
N LEU A 161 16.52 -12.16 -24.15
CA LEU A 161 15.97 -11.70 -22.87
C LEU A 161 15.24 -10.35 -22.97
N LEU A 162 14.99 -9.82 -24.17
CA LEU A 162 14.26 -8.54 -24.34
C LEU A 162 12.78 -8.64 -23.94
N ALA A 163 12.18 -9.82 -24.08
CA ALA A 163 10.82 -10.14 -23.65
C ALA A 163 10.81 -11.52 -22.96
N PRO A 164 11.40 -11.62 -21.76
CA PRO A 164 11.54 -12.91 -21.09
C PRO A 164 10.18 -13.43 -20.65
N LYS A 165 10.02 -14.75 -20.69
CA LYS A 165 8.86 -15.42 -20.09
C LYS A 165 8.80 -15.15 -18.58
N TRP A 166 7.64 -15.39 -17.98
CA TRP A 166 7.48 -15.23 -16.54
C TRP A 166 8.53 -16.03 -15.76
N ASN A 167 9.12 -15.38 -14.76
CA ASN A 167 10.07 -15.99 -13.83
C ASN A 167 11.32 -16.57 -14.52
N THR A 168 11.80 -15.93 -15.60
CA THR A 168 12.99 -16.40 -16.32
C THR A 168 14.23 -16.22 -15.46
N LYS A 169 14.83 -17.32 -15.02
CA LYS A 169 16.07 -17.33 -14.22
C LYS A 169 17.29 -17.28 -15.13
N VAL A 170 18.23 -16.37 -14.86
CA VAL A 170 19.45 -16.18 -15.63
C VAL A 170 20.64 -16.06 -14.69
N ALA A 171 21.70 -16.85 -14.94
CA ALA A 171 22.94 -16.73 -14.20
C ALA A 171 23.69 -15.46 -14.63
N VAL A 172 24.24 -14.73 -13.65
CA VAL A 172 25.07 -13.54 -13.88
C VAL A 172 26.44 -13.83 -13.26
N PRO A 173 27.48 -14.10 -14.08
CA PRO A 173 28.82 -14.35 -13.59
C PRO A 173 29.32 -13.23 -12.68
N GLY A 174 29.94 -13.60 -11.55
CA GLY A 174 30.43 -12.64 -10.55
C GLY A 174 29.35 -12.03 -9.65
N LEU A 175 28.10 -12.50 -9.74
CA LEU A 175 26.98 -11.98 -8.94
C LEU A 175 26.14 -13.10 -8.31
N GLY A 176 25.74 -14.08 -9.12
CA GLY A 176 24.80 -15.13 -8.73
C GLY A 176 23.78 -15.35 -9.83
N TYR A 177 22.51 -15.03 -9.56
CA TYR A 177 21.46 -15.10 -10.57
C TYR A 177 20.43 -13.99 -10.44
N ILE A 178 19.76 -13.70 -11.55
CA ILE A 178 18.60 -12.83 -11.60
C ILE A 178 17.37 -13.62 -12.05
N VAL A 179 16.20 -13.15 -11.63
CA VAL A 179 14.90 -13.58 -12.14
C VAL A 179 14.30 -12.39 -12.88
N LEU A 180 14.21 -12.51 -14.20
CA LEU A 180 13.59 -11.51 -15.06
C LEU A 180 12.07 -11.75 -15.15
N ASN A 181 11.31 -10.66 -15.23
CA ASN A 181 9.84 -10.70 -15.34
C ASN A 181 9.24 -11.63 -14.27
N ARG A 182 9.59 -11.40 -13.00
CA ARG A 182 9.07 -12.21 -11.90
C ARG A 182 7.62 -11.83 -11.68
N VAL A 183 6.71 -12.72 -12.01
CA VAL A 183 5.26 -12.48 -11.98
C VAL A 183 4.60 -13.51 -11.09
N GLY A 184 3.65 -13.05 -10.27
CA GLY A 184 2.79 -13.91 -9.50
C GLY A 184 1.52 -13.18 -9.07
N GLY A 185 0.61 -13.91 -8.45
CA GLY A 185 -0.65 -13.38 -7.98
C GLY A 185 -1.42 -14.43 -7.20
N VAL A 186 -2.45 -14.00 -6.49
CA VAL A 186 -3.39 -14.87 -5.81
C VAL A 186 -4.79 -14.41 -6.15
N LYS A 187 -5.63 -15.39 -6.49
CA LYS A 187 -7.06 -15.21 -6.70
C LYS A 187 -7.79 -15.85 -5.53
N THR A 188 -8.63 -15.08 -4.86
CA THR A 188 -9.50 -15.53 -3.78
C THR A 188 -10.96 -15.34 -4.19
N ALA A 189 -11.90 -15.82 -3.37
CA ALA A 189 -13.32 -15.56 -3.57
C ALA A 189 -13.67 -14.06 -3.47
N SER A 190 -12.85 -13.27 -2.75
CA SER A 190 -13.10 -11.85 -2.50
C SER A 190 -12.25 -10.91 -3.36
N GLY A 191 -11.39 -11.41 -4.24
CA GLY A 191 -10.58 -10.54 -5.09
C GLY A 191 -9.43 -11.23 -5.80
N ILE A 192 -8.61 -10.43 -6.49
CA ILE A 192 -7.36 -10.87 -7.08
C ILE A 192 -6.26 -9.83 -6.85
N TYR A 193 -5.08 -10.30 -6.44
CA TYR A 193 -3.88 -9.46 -6.43
C TYR A 193 -2.83 -10.06 -7.36
N SER A 194 -2.02 -9.19 -7.94
CA SER A 194 -0.92 -9.55 -8.83
C SER A 194 0.28 -8.67 -8.53
N TYR A 195 1.46 -9.20 -8.78
CA TYR A 195 2.70 -8.46 -8.74
C TYR A 195 3.59 -8.83 -9.93
N ALA A 196 4.42 -7.89 -10.34
CA ALA A 196 5.50 -8.10 -11.28
C ALA A 196 6.74 -7.32 -10.84
N GLN A 197 7.91 -7.91 -11.02
CA GLN A 197 9.21 -7.27 -10.78
C GLN A 197 10.03 -7.43 -12.06
N ALA A 198 10.62 -6.34 -12.56
CA ALA A 198 11.47 -6.43 -13.76
C ALA A 198 12.60 -7.41 -13.55
N VAL A 199 13.27 -7.24 -12.41
CA VAL A 199 14.43 -8.03 -12.00
C VAL A 199 14.34 -8.27 -10.52
N VAL A 200 14.47 -9.52 -10.11
CA VAL A 200 14.88 -9.87 -8.75
C VAL A 200 16.28 -10.45 -8.82
N LEU A 201 17.20 -9.76 -8.19
CA LEU A 201 18.57 -10.18 -8.08
C LEU A 201 18.77 -10.97 -6.80
N HIS A 202 19.48 -12.09 -6.90
CA HIS A 202 19.96 -12.88 -5.79
C HIS A 202 21.50 -12.92 -5.82
N ALA A 203 22.14 -12.13 -4.95
CA ALA A 203 23.60 -12.06 -4.88
C ALA A 203 24.17 -13.25 -4.10
N THR A 204 24.40 -14.37 -4.78
CA THR A 204 24.95 -15.59 -4.17
C THR A 204 26.47 -15.64 -4.17
N VAL A 205 27.13 -14.67 -4.81
CA VAL A 205 28.59 -14.58 -4.93
C VAL A 205 29.07 -13.26 -4.34
N LYS A 206 30.14 -13.31 -3.52
CA LYS A 206 30.81 -12.10 -3.02
C LYS A 206 31.32 -11.25 -4.19
N ASN A 207 30.92 -9.98 -4.21
CA ASN A 207 31.36 -9.02 -5.21
C ASN A 207 31.38 -7.60 -4.62
N GLN A 208 31.93 -6.64 -5.37
CA GLN A 208 32.09 -5.26 -4.92
C GLN A 208 30.81 -4.41 -5.01
N TYR A 209 29.77 -4.91 -5.70
CA TYR A 209 28.55 -4.17 -5.96
C TYR A 209 27.44 -4.52 -4.98
N ILE A 210 27.20 -5.79 -4.68
CA ILE A 210 26.15 -6.18 -3.74
C ILE A 210 26.70 -7.23 -2.78
N PRO A 211 26.55 -7.05 -1.45
CA PRO A 211 26.97 -8.05 -0.49
C PRO A 211 26.33 -9.41 -0.77
N GLN A 212 27.08 -10.47 -0.51
CA GLN A 212 26.55 -11.82 -0.64
C GLN A 212 25.36 -12.04 0.32
N GLY A 213 24.32 -12.70 -0.16
CA GLY A 213 23.07 -12.95 0.58
C GLY A 213 22.01 -11.87 0.43
N VAL A 214 22.25 -10.84 -0.38
CA VAL A 214 21.32 -9.74 -0.61
C VAL A 214 20.41 -9.99 -1.81
N ASP A 215 19.13 -9.71 -1.61
CA ASP A 215 18.09 -9.72 -2.63
C ASP A 215 17.67 -8.28 -2.97
N VAL A 216 17.68 -7.96 -4.27
CA VAL A 216 17.28 -6.63 -4.77
C VAL A 216 16.17 -6.80 -5.79
N ALA A 217 15.02 -6.15 -5.54
CA ALA A 217 13.94 -6.07 -6.49
C ALA A 217 13.95 -4.71 -7.21
N ILE A 218 13.87 -4.75 -8.53
CA ILE A 218 13.89 -3.55 -9.37
C ILE A 218 12.60 -3.48 -10.20
N LEU A 219 12.01 -2.28 -10.27
CA LEU A 219 10.74 -1.98 -10.92
C LEU A 219 9.62 -2.92 -10.48
N LYS A 220 9.35 -2.91 -9.18
CA LYS A 220 8.30 -3.71 -8.53
C LYS A 220 6.96 -3.01 -8.74
N THR A 221 5.97 -3.76 -9.20
CA THR A 221 4.60 -3.30 -9.40
C THR A 221 3.63 -4.29 -8.76
N ARG A 222 2.51 -3.78 -8.23
CA ARG A 222 1.42 -4.58 -7.68
C ARG A 222 0.09 -3.94 -8.02
N ALA A 223 -0.84 -4.75 -8.50
CA ALA A 223 -2.24 -4.36 -8.69
C ALA A 223 -3.15 -5.29 -7.90
N GLU A 224 -4.18 -4.74 -7.27
CA GLU A 224 -5.13 -5.46 -6.45
C GLU A 224 -6.54 -4.94 -6.68
N ILE A 225 -7.48 -5.85 -6.90
CA ILE A 225 -8.91 -5.57 -6.89
C ILE A 225 -9.60 -6.52 -5.91
N SER A 226 -10.58 -5.99 -5.18
CA SER A 226 -11.40 -6.71 -4.22
C SER A 226 -12.88 -6.48 -4.51
N LYS A 227 -13.69 -7.51 -4.29
CA LYS A 227 -15.15 -7.53 -4.38
C LYS A 227 -15.67 -8.12 -3.07
N PRO A 228 -15.91 -7.31 -2.05
CA PRO A 228 -16.23 -7.80 -0.72
C PRO A 228 -17.67 -8.30 -0.64
N ALA A 229 -17.92 -9.24 0.26
CA ALA A 229 -19.26 -9.71 0.59
C ALA A 229 -19.96 -8.86 1.67
N THR A 230 -19.21 -8.21 2.57
CA THR A 230 -19.76 -7.42 3.70
C THR A 230 -19.14 -6.03 3.81
N ALA A 231 -17.82 -5.95 3.69
CA ALA A 231 -17.08 -4.70 3.74
C ALA A 231 -15.72 -4.87 3.07
N LEU A 232 -15.21 -3.82 2.42
CA LEU A 232 -13.80 -3.71 2.14
C LEU A 232 -13.04 -3.54 3.45
N VAL A 233 -11.88 -4.19 3.54
CA VAL A 233 -10.88 -3.87 4.56
C VAL A 233 -9.82 -2.99 3.92
N ILE A 234 -9.42 -1.95 4.64
CA ILE A 234 -8.45 -0.95 4.16
C ILE A 234 -7.38 -0.74 5.22
N GLY A 235 -6.22 -0.24 4.83
CA GLY A 235 -5.14 0.09 5.76
C GLY A 235 -3.75 -0.17 5.19
N ASP A 236 -2.75 0.18 5.99
CA ASP A 236 -1.36 -0.15 5.73
C ASP A 236 -0.55 -0.24 7.04
N ALA A 237 0.64 -0.83 6.94
CA ALA A 237 1.65 -0.85 7.99
C ALA A 237 3.03 -0.67 7.39
N TYR A 238 3.89 0.07 8.08
CA TYR A 238 5.30 0.22 7.71
C TYR A 238 6.15 0.53 8.93
N GLY A 239 7.41 0.09 8.89
CA GLY A 239 8.35 0.30 9.98
C GLY A 239 8.80 1.74 10.09
N THR A 240 9.29 2.31 8.99
CA THR A 240 9.82 3.66 8.98
C THR A 240 9.46 4.41 7.72
N LYS A 241 9.36 5.73 7.83
CA LYS A 241 9.25 6.66 6.71
C LYS A 241 9.88 7.98 7.13
N ALA A 242 10.94 8.39 6.45
CA ALA A 242 11.64 9.65 6.68
C ALA A 242 11.45 10.62 5.51
N ASN A 243 11.25 11.89 5.84
CA ASN A 243 11.28 13.01 4.93
C ASN A 243 12.31 14.02 5.44
N ALA A 244 13.45 14.13 4.77
CA ALA A 244 14.55 15.02 5.10
C ALA A 244 14.70 16.07 3.98
N ASP A 245 13.96 17.17 4.11
CA ASP A 245 13.84 18.23 3.10
C ASP A 245 13.42 17.68 1.70
N LYS A 246 13.53 18.49 0.64
CA LYS A 246 13.38 18.06 -0.76
C LYS A 246 14.51 17.12 -1.24
N LEU A 247 15.52 16.87 -0.40
CA LEU A 247 16.74 16.17 -0.78
C LEU A 247 16.63 14.65 -0.59
N VAL A 248 15.93 14.16 0.45
CA VAL A 248 15.75 12.72 0.69
C VAL A 248 14.34 12.40 1.21
N VAL A 249 13.50 11.85 0.33
CA VAL A 249 12.21 11.24 0.71
C VAL A 249 12.36 9.73 0.66
N SER A 250 12.45 9.09 1.81
CA SER A 250 12.39 7.61 1.88
C SER A 250 10.93 7.14 1.81
N GLY A 251 10.69 6.13 0.98
CA GLY A 251 9.42 5.42 1.00
C GLY A 251 9.21 4.63 2.30
N PRO A 252 7.97 4.21 2.61
CA PRO A 252 7.66 3.37 3.75
C PRO A 252 8.39 2.03 3.67
N THR A 253 9.07 1.65 4.74
CA THR A 253 9.85 0.40 4.81
C THR A 253 9.01 -0.77 5.32
N SER A 254 9.28 -1.98 4.84
CA SER A 254 8.48 -3.18 5.14
C SER A 254 6.97 -2.93 4.92
N LEU A 255 6.61 -2.23 3.84
CA LEU A 255 5.23 -1.80 3.60
C LEU A 255 4.30 -3.00 3.38
N GLN A 256 3.23 -3.05 4.15
CA GLN A 256 2.05 -3.88 3.91
C GLN A 256 0.86 -2.98 3.60
N THR A 257 0.10 -3.29 2.55
CA THR A 257 -1.19 -2.67 2.28
C THR A 257 -2.13 -3.73 1.69
N THR A 258 -3.43 -3.45 1.68
CA THR A 258 -4.40 -4.38 1.09
C THR A 258 -5.75 -3.75 0.82
N CYS A 259 -6.44 -4.31 -0.16
CA CYS A 259 -7.89 -4.32 -0.33
C CYS A 259 -8.54 -5.68 0.01
N GLN A 260 -7.74 -6.69 0.37
CA GLN A 260 -8.17 -8.06 0.61
C GLN A 260 -7.87 -8.53 2.02
N GLY A 261 -8.68 -9.48 2.49
CA GLY A 261 -8.28 -10.30 3.63
C GLY A 261 -7.10 -11.21 3.26
N THR A 262 -6.46 -11.75 4.28
CA THR A 262 -5.46 -12.83 4.18
C THR A 262 -6.08 -14.20 4.45
N GLU A 263 -7.40 -14.32 4.32
CA GLU A 263 -8.18 -15.51 4.71
C GLU A 263 -7.90 -15.94 6.17
N GLY A 264 -7.64 -14.96 7.05
CA GLY A 264 -7.30 -15.18 8.45
C GLY A 264 -5.85 -15.59 8.71
N LYS A 265 -5.02 -15.77 7.67
CA LYS A 265 -3.59 -16.09 7.83
C LYS A 265 -2.78 -14.84 8.15
N THR A 266 -1.73 -14.95 8.95
CA THR A 266 -0.80 -13.84 9.16
C THR A 266 0.22 -13.81 8.04
N VAL A 267 0.26 -12.71 7.29
CA VAL A 267 1.30 -12.45 6.29
C VAL A 267 2.32 -11.50 6.92
N ARG A 268 3.60 -11.85 6.84
CA ARG A 268 4.72 -11.07 7.38
C ARG A 268 5.59 -10.56 6.24
N VAL A 269 5.97 -9.29 6.32
CA VAL A 269 7.07 -8.70 5.53
C VAL A 269 8.11 -8.26 6.54
N ALA A 270 9.39 -8.55 6.27
CA ALA A 270 10.49 -8.19 7.14
C ALA A 270 11.64 -7.65 6.30
N ILE A 271 12.38 -6.71 6.88
CA ILE A 271 13.65 -6.20 6.36
C ILE A 271 14.68 -6.24 7.49
N GLY A 272 15.95 -6.33 7.10
CA GLY A 272 17.08 -6.21 8.03
C GLY A 272 17.27 -4.79 8.53
N GLU A 273 18.47 -4.49 9.00
CA GLU A 273 18.83 -3.15 9.49
C GLU A 273 18.87 -2.15 8.34
N LEU A 274 18.27 -0.97 8.54
CA LEU A 274 18.18 0.10 7.56
C LEU A 274 19.06 1.27 7.99
N ASN A 275 20.04 1.61 7.16
CA ASN A 275 20.84 2.81 7.33
C ASN A 275 20.38 3.86 6.33
N ILE A 276 19.75 4.93 6.81
CA ILE A 276 19.43 6.13 6.04
C ILE A 276 20.61 7.08 6.21
N PRO A 277 21.51 7.21 5.20
CA PRO A 277 22.76 7.93 5.37
C PRO A 277 22.53 9.36 5.88
N LYS A 278 23.28 9.75 6.91
CA LYS A 278 23.22 11.06 7.58
C LYS A 278 21.89 11.41 8.28
N VAL A 279 20.91 10.50 8.29
CA VAL A 279 19.58 10.74 8.86
C VAL A 279 19.31 9.82 10.05
N ALA A 280 19.29 8.50 9.82
CA ALA A 280 18.87 7.55 10.84
C ALA A 280 19.42 6.15 10.59
N TYR A 281 19.74 5.45 11.67
CA TYR A 281 19.88 4.00 11.68
C TYR A 281 18.62 3.38 12.27
N VAL A 282 18.11 2.33 11.66
CA VAL A 282 16.90 1.63 12.08
C VAL A 282 17.27 0.16 12.15
N GLY A 283 17.01 -0.47 13.29
CA GLY A 283 17.23 -1.90 13.47
C GLY A 283 16.29 -2.73 12.59
N ALA A 284 16.31 -4.06 12.74
CA ALA A 284 15.42 -4.94 12.00
C ALA A 284 13.94 -4.50 12.13
N VAL A 285 13.23 -4.54 11.01
CA VAL A 285 11.82 -4.13 10.92
C VAL A 285 11.01 -5.29 10.37
N TYR A 286 9.82 -5.51 10.92
CA TYR A 286 8.83 -6.31 10.24
C TYR A 286 7.41 -5.78 10.45
N THR A 287 6.55 -6.04 9.50
CA THR A 287 5.13 -5.73 9.57
C THR A 287 4.31 -7.00 9.37
N THR A 288 3.14 -7.04 9.98
CA THR A 288 2.20 -8.13 9.79
C THR A 288 0.84 -7.63 9.33
N LYS A 289 0.16 -8.49 8.59
CA LYS A 289 -1.21 -8.29 8.14
C LYS A 289 -2.00 -9.57 8.43
N ASN A 290 -3.13 -9.45 9.11
CA ASN A 290 -4.08 -10.52 9.34
C ASN A 290 -5.50 -10.01 9.14
N GLY A 291 -6.27 -10.60 8.24
CA GLY A 291 -7.67 -10.22 8.06
C GLY A 291 -8.46 -11.24 7.24
N ALA A 292 -9.77 -11.09 7.24
CA ALA A 292 -10.66 -11.88 6.40
C ALA A 292 -11.82 -11.01 5.92
N ILE A 293 -12.29 -11.29 4.70
CA ILE A 293 -13.51 -10.72 4.14
C ILE A 293 -14.50 -11.86 3.98
N GLY A 294 -15.39 -12.03 4.96
CA GLY A 294 -16.47 -13.02 4.93
C GLY A 294 -17.84 -12.38 4.75
N THR A 295 -18.86 -13.22 4.59
CA THR A 295 -20.29 -12.84 4.48
C THR A 295 -20.91 -12.35 5.78
N ASN A 296 -20.34 -12.77 6.93
CA ASN A 296 -20.84 -12.42 8.26
C ASN A 296 -20.00 -11.33 8.93
N LYS A 297 -18.69 -11.30 8.64
CA LYS A 297 -17.73 -10.38 9.24
C LYS A 297 -16.58 -10.14 8.28
N SER A 298 -16.15 -8.89 8.21
CA SER A 298 -14.89 -8.48 7.60
C SER A 298 -14.03 -7.84 8.69
N TYR A 299 -12.76 -8.19 8.75
CA TYR A 299 -11.82 -7.64 9.73
C TYR A 299 -10.40 -7.59 9.19
N ILE A 300 -9.61 -6.68 9.74
CA ILE A 300 -8.19 -6.53 9.41
C ILE A 300 -7.44 -6.06 10.64
N ASN A 301 -6.22 -6.55 10.78
CA ASN A 301 -5.24 -6.17 11.78
C ASN A 301 -3.90 -5.98 11.10
N PHE A 302 -3.27 -4.85 11.39
CA PHE A 302 -1.96 -4.46 10.91
C PHE A 302 -1.06 -4.24 12.11
N THR A 303 0.16 -4.79 12.06
CA THR A 303 1.18 -4.48 13.07
C THR A 303 2.48 -4.06 12.43
N SER A 304 3.25 -3.26 13.15
CA SER A 304 4.61 -2.89 12.82
C SER A 304 5.51 -3.07 14.03
N HIS A 305 6.69 -3.66 13.81
CA HIS A 305 7.71 -3.89 14.81
C HIS A 305 9.04 -3.38 14.30
N VAL A 306 9.73 -2.58 15.12
CA VAL A 306 11.03 -1.98 14.82
C VAL A 306 11.94 -2.26 15.99
N ALA A 307 13.08 -2.91 15.77
CA ALA A 307 13.99 -3.33 16.85
C ALA A 307 14.66 -2.16 17.58
N GLY A 308 14.74 -0.99 16.94
CA GLY A 308 15.24 0.24 17.53
C GLY A 308 15.56 1.28 16.45
N VAL A 309 15.78 2.53 16.87
CA VAL A 309 16.13 3.63 15.97
C VAL A 309 17.20 4.50 16.60
N LYS A 310 18.20 4.92 15.82
CA LYS A 310 19.18 5.93 16.20
C LYS A 310 19.15 7.09 15.22
N VAL A 311 19.06 8.31 15.75
CA VAL A 311 19.06 9.57 14.98
C VAL A 311 20.02 10.54 15.67
N GLY A 312 21.22 10.69 15.12
CA GLY A 312 22.28 11.43 15.82
C GLY A 312 22.59 10.81 17.19
N SER A 313 22.47 11.61 18.26
CA SER A 313 22.67 11.17 19.66
C SER A 313 21.44 10.53 20.31
N LEU A 314 20.28 10.58 19.64
CA LEU A 314 19.04 9.96 20.09
C LEU A 314 19.04 8.47 19.76
N SER A 315 18.79 7.62 20.75
CA SER A 315 18.62 6.18 20.60
C SER A 315 17.31 5.75 21.24
N ILE A 316 16.46 5.10 20.45
CA ILE A 316 15.13 4.64 20.83
C ILE A 316 15.12 3.12 20.76
N GLY A 317 14.61 2.48 21.81
CA GLY A 317 14.46 1.03 21.90
C GLY A 317 13.40 0.49 20.95
N ALA A 318 13.03 -0.77 21.13
CA ALA A 318 12.02 -1.42 20.30
C ALA A 318 10.69 -0.64 20.29
N ILE A 319 10.08 -0.55 19.11
CA ILE A 319 8.82 0.15 18.87
C ILE A 319 7.85 -0.83 18.23
N GLU A 320 6.63 -0.86 18.77
CA GLU A 320 5.53 -1.64 18.24
C GLU A 320 4.31 -0.76 18.01
N SER A 321 3.58 -1.03 16.93
CA SER A 321 2.24 -0.48 16.71
C SER A 321 1.30 -1.52 16.18
N SER A 322 0.01 -1.35 16.49
CA SER A 322 -1.07 -2.17 15.99
C SER A 322 -2.30 -1.32 15.69
N ALA A 323 -2.99 -1.63 14.61
CA ALA A 323 -4.28 -1.07 14.26
C ALA A 323 -5.20 -2.18 13.77
N SER A 324 -6.44 -2.21 14.27
CA SER A 324 -7.44 -3.17 13.85
C SER A 324 -8.78 -2.50 13.54
N ALA A 325 -9.51 -3.08 12.60
CA ALA A 325 -10.85 -2.67 12.24
C ALA A 325 -11.69 -3.88 11.87
N TRP A 326 -12.99 -3.83 12.16
CA TRP A 326 -13.94 -4.88 11.80
C TRP A 326 -15.34 -4.32 11.54
N LYS A 327 -16.10 -5.05 10.72
CA LYS A 327 -17.53 -4.83 10.46
C LYS A 327 -18.25 -6.16 10.32
N THR A 328 -19.43 -6.27 10.89
CA THR A 328 -20.33 -7.43 10.76
C THR A 328 -21.50 -7.13 9.81
N LYS A 329 -22.19 -8.19 9.37
CA LYS A 329 -23.34 -8.11 8.45
C LYS A 329 -24.50 -7.28 9.01
N ASP A 330 -24.72 -7.30 10.33
CA ASP A 330 -25.72 -6.49 11.04
C ASP A 330 -25.34 -5.00 11.15
N GLY A 331 -24.19 -4.60 10.59
CA GLY A 331 -23.76 -3.21 10.52
C GLY A 331 -22.95 -2.73 11.72
N LYS A 332 -22.73 -3.56 12.75
CA LYS A 332 -21.81 -3.24 13.84
C LYS A 332 -20.39 -3.15 13.30
N ALA A 333 -19.62 -2.21 13.83
CA ALA A 333 -18.24 -2.00 13.46
C ALA A 333 -17.44 -1.50 14.66
N GLY A 334 -16.13 -1.73 14.64
CA GLY A 334 -15.23 -1.27 15.67
C GLY A 334 -13.82 -1.06 15.13
N VAL A 335 -13.08 -0.19 15.81
CA VAL A 335 -11.67 0.09 15.53
C VAL A 335 -10.88 0.11 16.84
N SER A 336 -9.63 -0.36 16.80
CA SER A 336 -8.72 -0.29 17.95
C SER A 336 -7.28 -0.05 17.50
N SER A 337 -6.47 0.53 18.38
CA SER A 337 -5.05 0.75 18.13
C SER A 337 -4.27 0.59 19.43
N SER A 338 -2.98 0.28 19.29
CA SER A 338 -2.02 0.29 20.39
C SER A 338 -0.63 0.67 19.88
N SER A 339 0.20 1.20 20.77
CA SER A 339 1.61 1.44 20.51
C SER A 339 2.44 1.21 21.76
N GLN A 340 3.66 0.71 21.60
CA GLN A 340 4.62 0.55 22.69
C GLN A 340 6.00 1.02 22.24
N ILE A 341 6.75 1.63 23.15
CA ILE A 341 8.15 2.01 22.96
C ILE A 341 8.92 1.60 24.20
N ALA A 342 9.99 0.83 24.01
CA ALA A 342 10.75 0.26 25.11
C ALA A 342 11.56 1.30 25.91
N SER A 343 12.25 2.21 25.21
CA SER A 343 13.13 3.20 25.86
C SER A 343 13.46 4.38 24.95
N ILE A 344 13.86 5.50 25.55
CA ILE A 344 14.40 6.67 24.87
C ILE A 344 15.65 7.09 25.61
N THR A 345 16.76 7.23 24.89
CA THR A 345 18.06 7.59 25.44
C THR A 345 18.72 8.66 24.58
N VAL A 346 19.37 9.62 25.22
CA VAL A 346 20.21 10.63 24.56
C VAL A 346 21.54 10.66 25.28
N GLY A 347 22.60 10.19 24.60
CA GLY A 347 23.88 9.92 25.27
C GLY A 347 23.67 8.95 26.44
N HIS A 348 23.98 9.38 27.66
CA HIS A 348 23.82 8.58 28.89
C HIS A 348 22.51 8.85 29.65
N LYS A 349 21.63 9.71 29.15
CA LYS A 349 20.38 10.07 29.83
C LYS A 349 19.20 9.31 29.26
N THR A 350 18.48 8.58 30.11
CA THR A 350 17.21 7.92 29.77
C THR A 350 16.04 8.85 30.06
N TYR A 351 15.10 8.93 29.12
CA TYR A 351 13.86 9.69 29.26
C TYR A 351 12.70 8.73 29.48
N ARG A 352 11.76 9.12 30.34
CA ARG A 352 10.51 8.38 30.51
C ARG A 352 9.69 8.49 29.23
N VAL A 353 9.21 7.36 28.71
CA VAL A 353 8.29 7.31 27.58
C VAL A 353 6.93 7.85 28.05
N PRO A 354 6.41 8.93 27.45
CA PRO A 354 5.07 9.42 27.78
C PRO A 354 4.00 8.40 27.43
N THR A 355 3.00 8.27 28.29
CA THR A 355 1.82 7.42 28.09
C THR A 355 0.62 8.28 27.72
N GLY A 356 -0.14 7.88 26.71
CA GLY A 356 -1.33 8.61 26.24
C GLY A 356 -1.27 8.90 24.75
N GLU A 357 -2.43 9.20 24.15
CA GLU A 357 -2.50 9.57 22.72
C GLU A 357 -1.90 10.96 22.49
N ASN A 358 -1.11 11.09 21.43
CA ASN A 358 -0.47 12.35 21.00
C ASN A 358 0.40 13.02 22.08
N ALA A 359 0.88 12.26 23.06
CA ALA A 359 1.78 12.77 24.08
C ALA A 359 3.10 13.22 23.43
N THR A 360 3.71 14.28 23.94
CA THR A 360 4.95 14.82 23.38
C THR A 360 6.08 14.82 24.40
N LEU A 361 7.30 14.70 23.91
CA LEU A 361 8.53 14.95 24.66
C LEU A 361 9.42 15.83 23.81
N ASP A 362 9.71 17.02 24.31
CA ASP A 362 10.71 17.88 23.70
C ASP A 362 12.09 17.58 24.29
N ILE A 363 13.07 17.36 23.42
CA ILE A 363 14.46 17.16 23.79
C ILE A 363 15.24 18.35 23.24
N PRO A 364 15.59 19.34 24.11
CA PRO A 364 16.20 20.59 23.68
C PRO A 364 17.42 20.38 22.77
N GLY A 365 17.41 21.08 21.64
CA GLY A 365 18.51 21.04 20.65
C GLY A 365 18.59 19.78 19.79
N ILE A 366 17.69 18.79 19.98
CA ILE A 366 17.73 17.52 19.25
C ILE A 366 16.47 17.32 18.44
N ALA A 367 15.34 17.10 19.11
CA ALA A 367 14.09 16.74 18.44
C ALA A 367 12.87 16.93 19.33
N ARG A 368 11.72 17.11 18.68
CA ARG A 368 10.41 16.90 19.30
C ARG A 368 9.92 15.50 18.96
N LEU A 369 9.58 14.74 19.99
CA LEU A 369 9.02 13.40 19.87
C LEU A 369 7.51 13.45 20.12
N THR A 370 6.71 12.87 19.23
CA THR A 370 5.27 12.65 19.42
C THR A 370 5.00 11.15 19.50
N PHE A 371 4.40 10.73 20.60
CA PHE A 371 4.11 9.34 20.93
C PHE A 371 2.65 9.02 20.67
N ASN A 372 2.41 7.79 20.21
CA ASN A 372 1.05 7.26 20.03
C ASN A 372 0.15 8.27 19.32
N GLN A 373 0.60 8.78 18.17
CA GLN A 373 -0.16 9.74 17.40
C GLN A 373 -1.31 9.00 16.73
N VAL A 374 -2.51 9.12 17.30
CA VAL A 374 -3.71 8.40 16.84
C VAL A 374 -4.63 9.34 16.09
N MET A 375 -5.10 8.89 14.93
CA MET A 375 -6.23 9.48 14.21
C MET A 375 -7.38 8.47 14.19
N ARG A 376 -8.52 8.85 14.78
CA ARG A 376 -9.73 8.01 14.82
C ARG A 376 -10.82 8.61 13.94
N GLN A 377 -11.43 7.74 13.13
CA GLN A 377 -12.66 8.01 12.38
C GLN A 377 -13.63 6.86 12.63
N LYS A 378 -14.91 7.03 12.25
CA LYS A 378 -15.98 6.07 12.56
C LYS A 378 -15.65 4.60 12.23
N ARG A 379 -14.91 4.36 11.14
CA ARG A 379 -14.55 3.01 10.67
C ARG A 379 -13.09 2.92 10.23
N TYR A 380 -12.26 3.84 10.68
CA TYR A 380 -10.84 3.87 10.35
C TYR A 380 -10.05 4.35 11.54
N ILE A 381 -8.88 3.75 11.77
CA ILE A 381 -7.94 4.17 12.79
C ILE A 381 -6.53 4.06 12.25
N SER A 382 -5.69 5.04 12.58
CA SER A 382 -4.25 4.96 12.33
C SER A 382 -3.47 5.39 13.56
N VAL A 383 -2.33 4.76 13.77
CA VAL A 383 -1.38 5.09 14.83
C VAL A 383 0.02 5.19 14.26
N ASN A 384 0.70 6.30 14.54
CA ASN A 384 2.16 6.36 14.49
C ASN A 384 2.66 6.15 15.93
N ALA A 385 3.39 5.07 16.20
CA ALA A 385 3.94 4.85 17.53
C ALA A 385 4.89 5.99 17.93
N LEU A 386 5.72 6.44 16.99
CA LEU A 386 6.62 7.56 17.18
C LEU A 386 6.73 8.44 15.93
N VAL A 387 6.68 9.75 16.13
CA VAL A 387 7.06 10.77 15.15
C VAL A 387 8.20 11.58 15.73
N ILE A 388 9.31 11.67 14.99
CA ILE A 388 10.52 12.39 15.37
C ILE A 388 10.65 13.60 14.44
N ASP A 389 10.46 14.79 14.98
CA ASP A 389 10.76 16.05 14.29
C ASP A 389 12.17 16.50 14.72
N VAL A 390 13.18 16.27 13.88
CA VAL A 390 14.59 16.59 14.16
C VAL A 390 14.87 18.05 13.80
N TYR A 391 15.24 18.85 14.79
CA TYR A 391 15.39 20.30 14.62
C TYR A 391 16.52 20.68 13.66
N SER A 392 17.69 20.05 13.81
CA SER A 392 18.90 20.40 13.05
C SER A 392 18.84 20.02 11.56
N LEU A 393 17.96 19.09 11.19
CA LEU A 393 17.89 18.53 9.84
C LEU A 393 16.59 18.89 9.12
N ASN A 394 15.70 19.67 9.74
CA ASN A 394 14.32 19.89 9.25
C ASN A 394 13.66 18.58 8.76
N THR A 395 13.87 17.51 9.52
CA THR A 395 13.57 16.14 9.09
C THR A 395 12.47 15.57 9.95
N LYS A 396 11.50 14.93 9.31
CA LYS A 396 10.42 14.19 9.96
C LYS A 396 10.58 12.70 9.72
N VAL A 397 10.75 11.93 10.79
CA VAL A 397 10.82 10.47 10.75
C VAL A 397 9.61 9.88 11.47
N ILE A 398 8.83 9.06 10.77
CA ILE A 398 7.76 8.25 11.34
C ILE A 398 8.31 6.85 11.58
N VAL A 399 8.08 6.32 12.78
CA VAL A 399 8.51 4.97 13.18
C VAL A 399 7.34 4.22 13.80
N GLY A 400 7.10 3.00 13.31
CA GLY A 400 6.02 2.13 13.72
C GLY A 400 4.64 2.64 13.31
N HIS A 401 4.31 2.57 12.03
CA HIS A 401 2.97 2.94 11.53
C HIS A 401 2.07 1.71 11.36
N SER A 402 0.83 1.83 11.82
CA SER A 402 -0.24 0.90 11.52
C SER A 402 -1.56 1.65 11.33
N ALA A 403 -2.30 1.30 10.28
CA ALA A 403 -3.61 1.82 9.98
C ALA A 403 -4.56 0.72 9.53
N ALA A 404 -5.82 0.80 9.97
CA ALA A 404 -6.85 -0.19 9.67
C ALA A 404 -8.22 0.49 9.53
N GLY A 405 -9.02 0.03 8.57
CA GLY A 405 -10.40 0.47 8.41
C GLY A 405 -11.28 -0.50 7.67
N VAL A 406 -12.58 -0.21 7.66
CA VAL A 406 -13.60 -0.97 6.94
C VAL A 406 -14.59 -0.05 6.20
N VAL A 407 -14.82 -0.31 4.92
CA VAL A 407 -15.68 0.49 4.04
C VAL A 407 -16.81 -0.37 3.47
N SER A 408 -18.01 0.18 3.31
CA SER A 408 -19.19 -0.54 2.81
C SER A 408 -19.38 -0.35 1.34
#